data_AF-A0A7C3UCM9-F1
#
_entry.id   AF-A0A7C3UCM9-F1
#
_cell.length_a   1.000
_cell.length_b   1.000
_cell.length_c   1.000
_cell.angle_alpha   90.00
_cell.angle_beta   90.00
_cell.angle_gamma   90.00
#
_symmetry.space_group_name_H-M   'P 1'
#
loop_
_entity.id
_entity.type
_entity.pdbx_description
1 polymer ?
#
loop_
_entity_poly.entity_id
_entity_poly.type
_entity_poly.pdbx_seq_one_letter_code
_entity_poly.pdbx_strand_id
1 'polypeptide(L)'
;MSAMKRFEEGFTNPLGSPAYFPPPYPFRNAETILIEFEASPKSVEKELPEPLEFQPGTVFAVVQDAEIASGASFHEGYIFLRAKYKDQFGFYAPYVFGCPEEVVLANREMYGWPEMMADYPHPKIAKNGHTVTGTVQRRGETLMKASVFLERKARPEEVPNMDDNLTLRKIPSPLKDGQPIRQVIHIRLENSQLHEAWAGRGFLELGRSAQFKIARLQPLRIVNAYFMIVSWTLPHARSIWNV
;
A
#
# COMPACT_ATOMS: atom_id res chain seq x y z
N MET A 1 -36.57 22.24 -20.29
CA MET A 1 -35.41 21.45 -19.84
C MET A 1 -34.18 22.29 -20.12
N SER A 2 -33.52 22.79 -19.07
CA SER A 2 -32.33 23.64 -19.22
C SER A 2 -31.22 22.83 -19.91
N ALA A 3 -30.63 23.40 -20.96
CA ALA A 3 -29.47 22.81 -21.64
C ALA A 3 -28.38 22.58 -20.59
N MET A 4 -28.02 21.30 -20.38
CA MET A 4 -26.91 20.89 -19.53
C MET A 4 -25.70 21.78 -19.86
N LYS A 5 -25.23 22.59 -18.91
CA LYS A 5 -23.98 23.34 -19.08
C LYS A 5 -22.88 22.29 -19.28
N ARG A 6 -22.42 22.10 -20.52
CA ARG A 6 -21.25 21.30 -20.86
C ARG A 6 -20.01 22.03 -20.32
N PHE A 7 -19.79 21.95 -19.02
CA PHE A 7 -18.44 22.08 -18.51
C PHE A 7 -17.70 20.81 -18.91
N GLU A 8 -16.42 20.91 -19.31
CA GLU A 8 -15.56 19.73 -19.37
C GLU A 8 -15.54 19.14 -17.95
N GLU A 9 -16.16 17.97 -17.77
CA GLU A 9 -16.18 17.28 -16.49
C GLU A 9 -14.76 16.81 -16.18
N GLY A 10 -14.24 17.26 -15.04
CA GLY A 10 -12.95 16.82 -14.54
C GLY A 10 -12.95 15.34 -14.13
N PHE A 11 -11.75 14.77 -14.01
CA PHE A 11 -11.57 13.32 -13.85
C PHE A 11 -12.23 12.70 -12.61
N THR A 12 -12.19 13.42 -11.49
CA THR A 12 -12.88 13.06 -10.25
C THR A 12 -13.61 14.30 -9.70
N ASN A 13 -14.38 14.10 -8.64
CA ASN A 13 -14.98 15.20 -7.90
C ASN A 13 -13.90 16.03 -7.16
N PRO A 14 -14.19 17.33 -6.90
CA PRO A 14 -15.23 18.15 -7.53
C PRO A 14 -15.05 18.28 -9.05
N LEU A 15 -16.13 18.20 -9.84
CA LEU A 15 -16.07 18.17 -11.32
C LEU A 15 -15.32 19.34 -11.96
N GLY A 16 -15.34 20.54 -11.34
CA GLY A 16 -14.60 21.72 -11.82
C GLY A 16 -13.22 21.89 -11.19
N SER A 17 -12.83 21.02 -10.26
CA SER A 17 -11.56 21.08 -9.52
C SER A 17 -11.20 19.68 -8.98
N PRO A 18 -10.85 18.71 -9.85
CA PRO A 18 -10.61 17.33 -9.44
C PRO A 18 -9.55 17.21 -8.35
N ALA A 19 -9.80 16.35 -7.36
CA ALA A 19 -8.85 16.09 -6.27
C ALA A 19 -7.53 15.45 -6.72
N TYR A 20 -7.55 14.71 -7.84
CA TYR A 20 -6.37 14.11 -8.46
C TYR A 20 -6.55 14.02 -9.98
N PHE A 21 -5.44 13.94 -10.71
CA PHE A 21 -5.40 13.83 -12.18
C PHE A 21 -5.30 12.36 -12.63
N PRO A 22 -5.62 11.99 -13.88
CA PRO A 22 -5.46 10.60 -14.36
C PRO A 22 -4.00 10.08 -14.28
N PRO A 23 -3.78 8.77 -14.06
CA PRO A 23 -2.43 8.18 -14.09
C PRO A 23 -1.78 8.29 -15.48
N PRO A 24 -0.46 8.08 -15.62
CA PRO A 24 0.47 7.45 -14.66
C PRO A 24 0.95 8.37 -13.51
N TYR A 25 1.22 7.76 -12.35
CA TYR A 25 1.86 8.42 -11.21
C TYR A 25 3.28 7.89 -11.00
N PRO A 26 4.32 8.68 -11.29
CA PRO A 26 5.70 8.28 -11.04
C PRO A 26 6.07 8.53 -9.57
N PHE A 27 6.59 7.50 -8.90
CA PHE A 27 7.25 7.58 -7.61
C PHE A 27 8.75 7.44 -7.83
N ARG A 28 9.52 8.39 -7.30
CA ARG A 28 10.96 8.46 -7.52
C ARG A 28 11.70 8.35 -6.19
N ASN A 29 12.72 7.50 -6.17
CA ASN A 29 13.68 7.39 -5.08
C ASN A 29 13.02 7.21 -3.71
N ALA A 30 11.95 6.41 -3.65
CA ALA A 30 11.27 6.14 -2.39
C ALA A 30 12.22 5.40 -1.45
N GLU A 31 12.40 5.94 -0.26
CA GLU A 31 13.11 5.29 0.83
C GLU A 31 12.17 4.28 1.46
N THR A 32 12.52 2.99 1.42
CA THR A 32 11.60 1.91 1.78
C THR A 32 12.24 0.96 2.77
N ILE A 33 11.57 0.74 3.90
CA ILE A 33 11.83 -0.39 4.81
C ILE A 33 10.89 -1.52 4.40
N LEU A 34 11.46 -2.68 4.07
CA LEU A 34 10.72 -3.90 3.75
C LEU A 34 11.09 -4.99 4.76
N ILE A 35 10.10 -5.48 5.50
CA ILE A 35 10.26 -6.60 6.43
C ILE A 35 9.47 -7.79 5.90
N GLU A 36 10.16 -8.88 5.59
CA GLU A 36 9.56 -10.17 5.27
C GLU A 36 9.48 -11.02 6.55
N PHE A 37 8.31 -11.57 6.86
CA PHE A 37 8.10 -12.31 8.09
C PHE A 37 7.07 -13.44 7.96
N GLU A 38 7.12 -14.38 8.89
CA GLU A 38 6.10 -15.42 9.04
C GLU A 38 5.02 -14.94 10.01
N ALA A 39 3.76 -15.11 9.63
CA ALA A 39 2.60 -14.84 10.47
C ALA A 39 1.75 -16.11 10.60
N SER A 40 0.80 -16.12 11.55
CA SER A 40 -0.18 -17.20 11.67
C SER A 40 -0.97 -17.35 10.36
N PRO A 41 -0.91 -18.51 9.67
CA PRO A 41 -1.64 -18.71 8.41
C PRO A 41 -3.15 -18.50 8.57
N LYS A 42 -3.71 -18.94 9.70
CA LYS A 42 -5.13 -18.73 10.04
C LYS A 42 -5.48 -17.26 10.27
N SER A 43 -4.52 -16.45 10.73
CA SER A 43 -4.74 -15.00 10.85
C SER A 43 -4.68 -14.34 9.48
N VAL A 44 -3.70 -14.71 8.65
CA VAL A 44 -3.54 -14.18 7.28
C VAL A 44 -4.76 -14.49 6.43
N GLU A 45 -5.22 -15.75 6.40
CA GLU A 45 -6.37 -16.20 5.62
C GLU A 45 -7.65 -15.38 5.91
N LYS A 46 -7.86 -14.99 7.18
CA LYS A 46 -9.04 -14.21 7.59
C LYS A 46 -9.05 -12.77 7.10
N GLU A 47 -7.92 -12.25 6.65
CA GLU A 47 -7.83 -10.88 6.12
C GLU A 47 -8.12 -10.85 4.61
N LEU A 48 -8.15 -11.99 3.92
CA LEU A 48 -8.51 -12.03 2.50
C LEU A 48 -10.04 -11.96 2.32
N PRO A 49 -10.54 -11.00 1.52
CA PRO A 49 -11.95 -10.93 1.19
C PRO A 49 -12.27 -11.82 -0.03
N GLU A 50 -13.48 -12.36 -0.09
CA GLU A 50 -13.98 -12.95 -1.34
C GLU A 50 -13.98 -11.90 -2.48
N PRO A 51 -13.62 -12.27 -3.73
CA PRO A 51 -13.28 -13.63 -4.18
C PRO A 51 -11.77 -13.94 -4.19
N LEU A 52 -10.95 -13.21 -3.43
CA LEU A 52 -9.52 -13.48 -3.35
C LEU A 52 -9.27 -14.76 -2.54
N GLU A 53 -8.40 -15.61 -3.07
CA GLU A 53 -7.99 -16.86 -2.45
C GLU A 53 -6.63 -16.67 -1.76
N PHE A 54 -6.54 -17.15 -0.52
CA PHE A 54 -5.29 -17.19 0.23
C PHE A 54 -4.22 -18.00 -0.51
N GLN A 55 -2.98 -17.50 -0.52
CA GLN A 55 -1.81 -18.24 -0.99
C GLN A 55 -0.78 -18.36 0.15
N PRO A 56 -0.29 -19.57 0.47
CA PRO A 56 0.72 -19.76 1.50
C PRO A 56 2.01 -18.98 1.22
N GLY A 57 2.64 -18.49 2.28
CA GLY A 57 3.94 -17.85 2.22
C GLY A 57 4.17 -16.88 3.37
N THR A 58 5.29 -16.15 3.28
CA THR A 58 5.60 -15.02 4.15
C THR A 58 4.62 -13.85 3.95
N VAL A 59 4.69 -12.88 4.85
CA VAL A 59 3.98 -11.60 4.82
C VAL A 59 5.04 -10.51 4.71
N PHE A 60 4.68 -9.39 4.11
CA PHE A 60 5.56 -8.24 4.00
C PHE A 60 4.97 -7.04 4.71
N ALA A 61 5.75 -6.34 5.54
CA ALA A 61 5.40 -5.03 6.07
C ALA A 61 6.30 -4.00 5.41
N VAL A 62 5.70 -2.91 4.95
CA VAL A 62 6.39 -1.83 4.26
C VAL A 62 6.13 -0.52 4.98
N VAL A 63 7.18 0.27 5.15
CA VAL A 63 7.10 1.70 5.48
C VAL A 63 7.96 2.44 4.47
N GLN A 64 7.38 3.42 3.78
CA GLN A 64 8.06 4.15 2.73
C GLN A 64 7.81 5.65 2.78
N ASP A 65 8.85 6.41 2.49
CA ASP A 65 8.80 7.85 2.26
C ASP A 65 9.22 8.15 0.82
N ALA A 66 8.52 9.06 0.17
CA ALA A 66 8.88 9.53 -1.16
C ALA A 66 8.44 10.98 -1.37
N GLU A 67 8.54 11.43 -2.61
CA GLU A 67 7.90 12.65 -3.07
C GLU A 67 6.94 12.31 -4.21
N ILE A 68 5.74 12.89 -4.18
CA ILE A 68 4.85 12.86 -5.35
C ILE A 68 5.36 13.82 -6.42
N ALA A 69 4.71 13.86 -7.59
CA ALA A 69 5.15 14.64 -8.74
C ALA A 69 5.37 16.14 -8.47
N SER A 70 4.67 16.72 -7.48
CA SER A 70 4.82 18.12 -7.08
C SER A 70 6.02 18.39 -6.14
N GLY A 71 6.72 17.34 -5.67
CA GLY A 71 7.72 17.42 -4.61
C GLY A 71 7.11 17.39 -3.20
N ALA A 72 5.79 17.24 -3.07
CA ALA A 72 5.17 17.12 -1.75
C ALA A 72 5.50 15.77 -1.09
N SER A 73 5.63 15.79 0.23
CA SER A 73 6.01 14.61 1.02
C SER A 73 4.94 13.53 0.93
N PHE A 74 5.36 12.34 0.51
CA PHE A 74 4.58 11.12 0.54
C PHE A 74 5.09 10.22 1.67
N HIS A 75 4.16 9.60 2.39
CA HIS A 75 4.47 8.58 3.38
C HIS A 75 3.38 7.53 3.34
N GLU A 76 3.78 6.27 3.39
CA GLU A 76 2.86 5.16 3.36
C GLU A 76 3.42 3.98 4.15
N GLY A 77 2.54 3.22 4.78
CA GLY A 77 2.88 1.88 5.19
C GLY A 77 1.71 0.92 5.10
N TYR A 78 2.04 -0.31 4.77
CA TYR A 78 1.08 -1.34 4.42
C TYR A 78 1.62 -2.73 4.73
N ILE A 79 0.70 -3.70 4.75
CA ILE A 79 1.02 -5.11 4.86
C ILE A 79 0.59 -5.81 3.57
N PHE A 80 1.49 -6.57 2.95
CA PHE A 80 1.15 -7.43 1.81
C PHE A 80 1.05 -8.90 2.19
N LEU A 81 -0.05 -9.50 1.76
CA LEU A 81 -0.35 -10.91 1.81
C LEU A 81 -0.28 -11.48 0.40
N ARG A 82 0.17 -12.73 0.25
CA ARG A 82 0.05 -13.44 -1.03
C ARG A 82 -1.39 -13.85 -1.25
N ALA A 83 -1.92 -13.51 -2.42
CA ALA A 83 -3.27 -13.84 -2.82
C ALA A 83 -3.32 -14.25 -4.30
N LYS A 84 -4.44 -14.83 -4.70
CA LYS A 84 -4.77 -14.99 -6.11
C LYS A 84 -6.25 -14.75 -6.35
N TYR A 85 -6.59 -14.45 -7.59
CA TYR A 85 -7.95 -14.52 -8.11
C TYR A 85 -7.94 -15.33 -9.39
N LYS A 86 -8.57 -16.52 -9.39
CA LYS A 86 -8.43 -17.48 -10.49
C LYS A 86 -6.95 -17.76 -10.76
N ASP A 87 -6.47 -17.48 -11.97
CA ASP A 87 -5.09 -17.68 -12.40
C ASP A 87 -4.18 -16.46 -12.16
N GLN A 88 -4.73 -15.34 -11.67
CA GLN A 88 -3.97 -14.13 -11.41
C GLN A 88 -3.42 -14.14 -9.97
N PHE A 89 -2.09 -14.28 -9.84
CA PHE A 89 -1.38 -14.12 -8.57
C PHE A 89 -1.03 -12.65 -8.33
N GLY A 90 -0.93 -12.26 -7.06
CA GLY A 90 -0.44 -10.94 -6.67
C GLY A 90 -0.45 -10.73 -5.17
N PHE A 91 -0.03 -9.54 -4.75
CA PHE A 91 -0.08 -9.10 -3.36
C PHE A 91 -1.38 -8.37 -3.06
N TYR A 92 -2.00 -8.70 -1.93
CA TYR A 92 -3.17 -8.01 -1.41
C TYR A 92 -2.81 -7.31 -0.10
N ALA A 93 -3.20 -6.03 0.03
CA ALA A 93 -3.08 -5.30 1.27
C ALA A 93 -4.43 -5.16 2.00
N PRO A 94 -4.61 -5.76 3.18
CA PRO A 94 -5.78 -5.49 4.03
C PRO A 94 -5.68 -4.15 4.78
N TYR A 95 -4.46 -3.65 5.00
CA TYR A 95 -4.17 -2.42 5.73
C TYR A 95 -3.18 -1.58 4.93
N VAL A 96 -3.58 -0.36 4.60
CA VAL A 96 -2.73 0.67 3.98
C VAL A 96 -3.01 1.97 4.72
N PHE A 97 -1.96 2.69 5.11
CA PHE A 97 -2.07 4.01 5.71
C PHE A 97 -1.08 4.94 5.06
N GLY A 98 -1.52 6.12 4.66
CA GLY A 98 -0.61 7.05 3.99
C GLY A 98 -1.11 8.47 3.87
N CYS A 99 -0.28 9.28 3.23
CA CYS A 99 -0.47 10.69 2.93
C CYS A 99 0.33 11.06 1.67
N PRO A 100 -0.05 12.12 0.92
CA PRO A 100 -1.09 13.11 1.21
C PRO A 100 -2.52 12.68 0.81
N GLU A 101 -3.51 13.54 1.04
CA GLU A 101 -4.94 13.20 0.90
C GLU A 101 -5.33 12.79 -0.52
N GLU A 102 -4.75 13.43 -1.54
CA GLU A 102 -5.03 13.16 -2.95
C GLU A 102 -4.61 11.74 -3.35
N VAL A 103 -3.56 11.20 -2.72
CA VAL A 103 -3.12 9.83 -2.93
C VAL A 103 -4.13 8.88 -2.29
N VAL A 104 -4.57 9.15 -1.06
CA VAL A 104 -5.60 8.35 -0.38
C VAL A 104 -6.89 8.33 -1.19
N LEU A 105 -7.30 9.46 -1.77
CA LEU A 105 -8.49 9.54 -2.62
C LEU A 105 -8.33 8.69 -3.88
N ALA A 106 -7.24 8.84 -4.64
CA ALA A 106 -6.98 8.05 -5.84
C ALA A 106 -6.92 6.54 -5.53
N ASN A 107 -6.24 6.17 -4.44
CA ASN A 107 -6.07 4.79 -4.00
C ASN A 107 -7.41 4.13 -3.65
N ARG A 108 -8.31 4.85 -2.98
CA ARG A 108 -9.63 4.33 -2.61
C ARG A 108 -10.61 4.33 -3.78
N GLU A 109 -10.67 5.44 -4.51
CA GLU A 109 -11.69 5.68 -5.52
C GLU A 109 -11.40 4.96 -6.83
N MET A 110 -10.15 4.85 -7.24
CA MET A 110 -9.78 4.27 -8.54
C MET A 110 -9.15 2.90 -8.40
N TYR A 111 -8.17 2.75 -7.51
CA TYR A 111 -7.38 1.52 -7.40
C TYR A 111 -7.96 0.49 -6.44
N GLY A 112 -8.83 0.88 -5.50
CA GLY A 112 -9.40 -0.04 -4.52
C GLY A 112 -8.48 -0.44 -3.37
N TRP A 113 -7.36 0.27 -3.17
CA TRP A 113 -6.57 0.13 -1.96
C TRP A 113 -7.40 0.57 -0.75
N PRO A 114 -7.39 -0.18 0.38
CA PRO A 114 -8.18 0.15 1.56
C PRO A 114 -7.48 1.24 2.40
N GLU A 115 -6.93 2.25 1.74
CA GLU A 115 -6.06 3.23 2.38
C GLU A 115 -6.82 4.15 3.33
N MET A 116 -6.19 4.44 4.47
CA MET A 116 -6.67 5.39 5.47
C MET A 116 -5.60 6.46 5.71
N MET A 117 -6.04 7.70 5.94
CA MET A 117 -5.13 8.81 6.19
C MET A 117 -4.21 8.54 7.39
N ALA A 118 -2.90 8.57 7.20
CA ALA A 118 -1.91 8.59 8.28
C ALA A 118 -1.84 10.00 8.92
N ASP A 119 -1.20 10.12 10.07
CA ASP A 119 -0.97 11.42 10.70
C ASP A 119 -0.09 12.31 9.82
N TYR A 120 -0.47 13.58 9.69
CA TYR A 120 0.27 14.58 8.93
C TYR A 120 0.47 15.85 9.79
N PRO A 121 1.71 16.35 9.97
CA PRO A 121 2.96 15.77 9.46
C PRO A 121 3.27 14.40 10.11
N HIS A 122 3.81 13.48 9.31
CA HIS A 122 4.27 12.16 9.78
C HIS A 122 5.74 12.22 10.21
N PRO A 123 6.17 11.31 11.11
CA PRO A 123 7.59 11.06 11.32
C PRO A 123 8.19 10.46 10.05
N LYS A 124 9.18 11.14 9.47
CA LYS A 124 9.97 10.57 8.36
C LYS A 124 10.78 9.35 8.81
N ILE A 125 11.13 8.49 7.87
CA ILE A 125 12.11 7.43 8.06
C ILE A 125 13.41 8.05 8.59
N ALA A 126 13.83 7.57 9.76
CA ALA A 126 14.99 8.07 10.46
C ALA A 126 16.18 7.13 10.29
N LYS A 127 17.34 7.70 9.95
CA LYS A 127 18.64 6.99 9.87
C LYS A 127 19.49 7.42 11.07
N ASN A 128 19.80 6.47 11.95
CA ASN A 128 20.65 6.69 13.12
C ASN A 128 21.78 5.66 13.14
N GLY A 129 22.99 6.11 12.78
CA GLY A 129 24.10 5.20 12.48
C GLY A 129 23.71 4.23 11.36
N HIS A 130 23.89 2.93 11.61
CA HIS A 130 23.48 1.86 10.69
C HIS A 130 22.05 1.35 10.93
N THR A 131 21.23 2.04 11.73
CA THR A 131 19.82 1.65 11.93
C THR A 131 18.90 2.58 11.18
N VAL A 132 17.99 2.02 10.39
CA VAL A 132 16.91 2.75 9.72
C VAL A 132 15.59 2.39 10.37
N THR A 133 14.77 3.36 10.74
CA THR A 133 13.49 3.16 11.45
C THR A 133 12.37 3.96 10.80
N GLY A 134 11.22 3.33 10.62
CA GLY A 134 10.01 3.95 10.11
C GLY A 134 8.82 3.63 11.02
N THR A 135 7.87 4.56 11.09
CA THR A 135 6.64 4.41 11.89
C THR A 135 5.45 4.91 11.12
N VAL A 136 4.34 4.19 11.21
CA VAL A 136 3.03 4.61 10.70
C VAL A 136 2.14 4.94 11.89
N GLN A 137 1.66 6.18 11.95
CA GLN A 137 0.75 6.64 12.99
C GLN A 137 -0.57 7.11 12.40
N ARG A 138 -1.64 6.91 13.15
CA ARG A 138 -2.95 7.45 12.80
C ARG A 138 -3.69 7.86 14.08
N ARG A 139 -4.11 9.11 14.12
CA ARG A 139 -4.81 9.76 15.24
C ARG A 139 -4.06 9.55 16.56
N GLY A 140 -2.72 9.62 16.51
CA GLY A 140 -1.83 9.39 17.64
C GLY A 140 -1.59 7.92 18.02
N GLU A 141 -2.27 6.96 17.38
CA GLU A 141 -1.99 5.54 17.56
C GLU A 141 -0.83 5.10 16.64
N THR A 142 0.21 4.47 17.18
CA THR A 142 1.25 3.82 16.37
C THR A 142 0.75 2.46 15.89
N LEU A 143 0.52 2.33 14.58
CA LEU A 143 -0.03 1.12 13.96
C LEU A 143 1.06 0.20 13.42
N MET A 144 2.21 0.75 13.04
CA MET A 144 3.36 -0.02 12.58
C MET A 144 4.65 0.68 13.00
N LYS A 145 5.61 -0.10 13.49
CA LYS A 145 6.99 0.32 13.68
C LYS A 145 7.91 -0.73 13.09
N ALA A 146 8.74 -0.33 12.14
CA ALA A 146 9.69 -1.22 11.49
C ALA A 146 11.10 -0.63 11.58
N SER A 147 12.10 -1.48 11.75
CA SER A 147 13.49 -1.05 11.66
C SER A 147 14.40 -2.12 11.08
N VAL A 148 15.51 -1.68 10.49
CA VAL A 148 16.53 -2.53 9.89
C VAL A 148 17.90 -2.03 10.35
N PHE A 149 18.72 -2.94 10.87
CA PHE A 149 20.14 -2.69 11.06
C PHE A 149 20.89 -3.11 9.79
N LEU A 150 21.56 -2.17 9.13
CA LEU A 150 22.20 -2.37 7.84
C LEU A 150 23.54 -3.10 8.01
N GLU A 151 23.66 -4.31 7.45
CA GLU A 151 24.85 -5.15 7.62
C GLU A 151 25.63 -5.32 6.31
N ARG A 152 24.92 -5.45 5.19
CA ARG A 152 25.53 -5.63 3.87
C ARG A 152 24.64 -5.08 2.76
N LYS A 153 25.25 -4.80 1.60
CA LYS A 153 24.47 -4.59 0.37
C LYS A 153 23.73 -5.87 -0.01
N ALA A 154 22.48 -5.72 -0.40
CA ALA A 154 21.68 -6.80 -0.97
C ALA A 154 21.85 -6.80 -2.49
N ARG A 155 21.89 -7.99 -3.09
CA ARG A 155 21.81 -8.16 -4.53
C ARG A 155 20.34 -8.02 -4.98
N PRO A 156 20.05 -7.49 -6.18
CA PRO A 156 18.69 -7.28 -6.63
C PRO A 156 17.79 -8.54 -6.55
N GLU A 157 18.34 -9.71 -6.85
CA GLU A 157 17.61 -10.99 -6.80
C GLU A 157 17.23 -11.44 -5.38
N GLU A 158 17.78 -10.83 -4.33
CA GLU A 158 17.41 -11.08 -2.94
C GLU A 158 16.16 -10.29 -2.52
N VAL A 159 15.81 -9.23 -3.25
CA VAL A 159 14.67 -8.37 -2.93
C VAL A 159 13.42 -8.92 -3.64
N PRO A 160 12.33 -9.22 -2.92
CA PRO A 160 11.09 -9.69 -3.52
C PRO A 160 10.55 -8.69 -4.55
N ASN A 161 10.20 -9.17 -5.75
CA ASN A 161 9.41 -8.38 -6.69
C ASN A 161 7.96 -8.31 -6.20
N MET A 162 7.46 -7.09 -6.01
CA MET A 162 6.10 -6.79 -5.53
C MET A 162 5.28 -5.97 -6.54
N ASP A 163 5.59 -6.11 -7.84
CA ASP A 163 4.95 -5.30 -8.88
C ASP A 163 3.50 -5.74 -9.17
N ASP A 164 3.18 -7.02 -8.97
CA ASP A 164 1.83 -7.57 -9.20
C ASP A 164 0.96 -7.50 -7.95
N ASN A 165 -0.09 -6.68 -8.00
CA ASN A 165 -0.95 -6.36 -6.87
C ASN A 165 -2.44 -6.60 -7.20
N LEU A 166 -3.18 -7.08 -6.20
CA LEU A 166 -4.62 -7.32 -6.23
C LEU A 166 -5.29 -6.49 -5.14
N THR A 167 -6.34 -5.77 -5.51
CA THR A 167 -7.15 -5.02 -4.55
C THR A 167 -8.63 -5.37 -4.70
N LEU A 168 -9.44 -5.04 -3.69
CA LEU A 168 -10.89 -5.12 -3.76
C LEU A 168 -11.47 -3.70 -3.66
N ARG A 169 -11.75 -3.09 -4.81
CA ARG A 169 -12.44 -1.80 -4.88
C ARG A 169 -13.89 -1.97 -4.45
N LYS A 170 -14.26 -1.37 -3.33
CA LYS A 170 -15.62 -1.37 -2.79
C LYS A 170 -16.12 0.05 -2.55
N ILE A 171 -17.08 0.50 -3.36
CA ILE A 171 -17.72 1.82 -3.19
C ILE A 171 -19.18 1.60 -2.77
N PRO A 172 -19.61 2.10 -1.59
CA PRO A 172 -20.98 1.90 -1.12
C PRO A 172 -22.01 2.61 -2.02
N SER A 173 -23.20 2.03 -2.11
CA SER A 173 -24.34 2.72 -2.72
C SER A 173 -24.87 3.80 -1.76
N PRO A 174 -25.30 4.97 -2.27
CA PRO A 174 -26.01 5.95 -1.47
C PRO A 174 -27.47 5.54 -1.18
N LEU A 175 -28.00 4.52 -1.87
CA LEU A 175 -29.37 4.04 -1.69
C LEU A 175 -29.44 3.04 -0.52
N LYS A 176 -30.53 3.10 0.26
CA LYS A 176 -30.76 2.21 1.42
C LYS A 176 -30.58 0.73 1.09
N ASP A 177 -31.11 0.29 -0.04
CA ASP A 177 -31.07 -1.11 -0.51
C ASP A 177 -30.21 -1.28 -1.77
N GLY A 178 -29.34 -0.30 -2.06
CA GLY A 178 -28.50 -0.31 -3.25
C GLY A 178 -27.28 -1.22 -3.11
N GLN A 179 -26.93 -1.91 -4.19
CA GLN A 179 -25.72 -2.73 -4.22
C GLN A 179 -24.47 -1.84 -4.33
N PRO A 180 -23.42 -2.12 -3.55
CA PRO A 180 -22.15 -1.43 -3.70
C PRO A 180 -21.48 -1.87 -5.01
N ILE A 181 -20.64 -1.00 -5.57
CA ILE A 181 -19.67 -1.44 -6.57
C ILE A 181 -18.66 -2.35 -5.88
N ARG A 182 -18.41 -3.55 -6.39
CA ARG A 182 -17.33 -4.44 -5.95
C ARG A 182 -16.52 -4.95 -7.14
N GLN A 183 -15.23 -4.64 -7.14
CA GLN A 183 -14.35 -5.03 -8.24
C GLN A 183 -13.02 -5.57 -7.72
N VAL A 184 -12.53 -6.67 -8.30
CA VAL A 184 -11.12 -7.03 -8.11
C VAL A 184 -10.33 -6.27 -9.14
N ILE A 185 -9.42 -5.42 -8.68
CA ILE A 185 -8.52 -4.65 -9.54
C ILE A 185 -7.15 -5.32 -9.51
N HIS A 186 -6.60 -5.60 -10.69
CA HIS A 186 -5.21 -6.00 -10.86
C HIS A 186 -4.40 -4.79 -11.29
N ILE A 187 -3.34 -4.54 -10.52
CA ILE A 187 -2.41 -3.45 -10.70
C ILE A 187 -1.04 -4.10 -10.92
N ARG A 188 -0.42 -3.80 -12.06
CA ARG A 188 0.97 -4.15 -12.30
C ARG A 188 1.78 -2.88 -12.34
N LEU A 189 2.71 -2.70 -11.41
CA LEU A 189 3.61 -1.54 -11.42
C LEU A 189 4.48 -1.57 -12.68
N GLU A 190 4.78 -0.38 -13.20
CA GLU A 190 5.60 -0.18 -14.39
C GLU A 190 6.91 0.50 -14.03
N ASN A 191 7.96 0.26 -14.83
CA ASN A 191 9.26 0.92 -14.70
C ASN A 191 9.87 0.83 -13.29
N SER A 192 9.62 -0.28 -12.59
CA SER A 192 10.21 -0.55 -11.28
C SER A 192 11.73 -0.65 -11.38
N GLN A 193 12.43 0.14 -10.58
CA GLN A 193 13.89 0.22 -10.55
C GLN A 193 14.39 0.23 -9.12
N LEU A 194 15.21 -0.76 -8.79
CA LEU A 194 15.94 -0.82 -7.53
C LEU A 194 17.28 -0.09 -7.69
N HIS A 195 17.44 1.05 -7.01
CA HIS A 195 18.66 1.86 -7.09
C HIS A 195 19.69 1.43 -6.06
N GLU A 196 19.22 1.12 -4.85
CA GLU A 196 20.05 0.68 -3.74
C GLU A 196 19.28 -0.27 -2.84
N ALA A 197 19.96 -1.26 -2.29
CA ALA A 197 19.39 -2.18 -1.30
C ALA A 197 20.44 -2.61 -0.29
N TRP A 198 20.05 -2.59 0.98
CA TRP A 198 20.80 -3.10 2.12
C TRP A 198 19.97 -4.15 2.84
N ALA A 199 20.62 -5.22 3.28
CA ALA A 199 20.03 -6.27 4.09
C ALA A 199 20.68 -6.32 5.47
N GLY A 200 19.93 -6.84 6.44
CA GLY A 200 20.44 -7.16 7.77
C GLY A 200 19.32 -7.62 8.70
N ARG A 201 19.50 -7.37 9.99
CA ARG A 201 18.50 -7.77 11.00
C ARG A 201 17.36 -6.78 11.05
N GLY A 202 16.14 -7.31 11.09
CA GLY A 202 14.91 -6.51 11.13
C GLY A 202 14.15 -6.62 12.44
N PHE A 203 13.34 -5.60 12.70
CA PHE A 203 12.32 -5.58 13.74
C PHE A 203 11.01 -5.07 13.15
N LEU A 204 9.90 -5.65 13.59
CA LEU A 204 8.56 -5.21 13.25
C LEU A 204 7.65 -5.35 14.47
N GLU A 205 6.89 -4.30 14.74
CA GLU A 205 5.82 -4.27 15.72
C GLU A 205 4.56 -3.69 15.09
N LEU A 206 3.46 -4.45 15.18
CA LEU A 206 2.13 -4.02 14.74
C LEU A 206 1.28 -3.59 15.95
N GLY A 207 0.75 -2.38 15.88
CA GLY A 207 -0.01 -1.74 16.96
C GLY A 207 -1.32 -2.45 17.26
N ARG A 208 -1.71 -2.45 18.54
CA ARG A 208 -3.05 -2.88 18.98
C ARG A 208 -3.99 -1.69 18.90
N SER A 209 -5.02 -1.79 18.06
CA SER A 209 -6.03 -0.74 17.89
C SER A 209 -7.44 -1.32 18.06
N ALA A 210 -8.36 -0.50 18.58
CA ALA A 210 -9.78 -0.83 18.61
C ALA A 210 -10.40 -0.74 17.19
N GLN A 211 -9.85 0.13 16.34
CA GLN A 211 -10.32 0.34 14.98
C GLN A 211 -9.71 -0.67 14.00
N PHE A 212 -8.42 -0.95 14.13
CA PHE A 212 -7.66 -1.78 13.19
C PHE A 212 -7.16 -3.05 13.85
N LYS A 213 -7.38 -4.19 13.19
CA LYS A 213 -6.98 -5.51 13.72
C LYS A 213 -5.59 -5.94 13.22
N ILE A 214 -4.74 -4.98 12.89
CA ILE A 214 -3.41 -5.19 12.32
C ILE A 214 -2.50 -6.06 13.20
N ALA A 215 -2.63 -5.97 14.54
CA ALA A 215 -1.93 -6.84 15.49
C ALA A 215 -2.24 -8.35 15.36
N ARG A 216 -3.26 -8.76 14.59
CA ARG A 216 -3.50 -10.19 14.27
C ARG A 216 -2.43 -10.77 13.37
N LEU A 217 -1.72 -9.92 12.64
CA LEU A 217 -0.64 -10.26 11.72
C LEU A 217 0.74 -10.06 12.36
N GLN A 218 0.85 -10.03 13.69
CA GLN A 218 2.16 -9.90 14.35
C GLN A 218 3.14 -10.99 13.88
N PRO A 219 4.43 -10.66 13.72
CA PRO A 219 5.41 -11.61 13.23
C PRO A 219 5.65 -12.71 14.26
N LEU A 220 5.58 -13.97 13.81
CA LEU A 220 6.09 -15.13 14.52
C LEU A 220 7.61 -15.19 14.39
N ARG A 221 8.14 -14.81 13.22
CA ARG A 221 9.55 -14.80 12.89
C ARG A 221 9.84 -13.82 11.76
N ILE A 222 10.86 -12.97 11.92
CA ILE A 222 11.40 -12.17 10.81
C ILE A 222 12.27 -13.07 9.94
N VAL A 223 11.99 -13.09 8.63
CA VAL A 223 12.72 -13.92 7.65
C VAL A 223 13.82 -13.11 7.00
N ASN A 224 13.47 -11.94 6.43
CA ASN A 224 14.41 -11.01 5.81
C ASN A 224 14.02 -9.57 6.15
N ALA A 225 14.99 -8.66 6.08
CA ALA A 225 14.76 -7.25 6.32
C ALA A 225 15.67 -6.40 5.42
N TYR A 226 15.07 -5.43 4.74
CA TYR A 226 15.75 -4.59 3.77
C TYR A 226 15.46 -3.12 3.99
N PHE A 227 16.47 -2.30 3.75
CA PHE A 227 16.28 -0.88 3.42
C PHE A 227 16.66 -0.68 1.96
N MET A 228 15.80 -0.03 1.18
CA MET A 228 15.99 0.14 -0.25
C MET A 228 15.59 1.53 -0.73
N ILE A 229 16.22 1.95 -1.83
CA ILE A 229 15.81 3.10 -2.63
C ILE A 229 15.25 2.56 -3.94
N VAL A 230 13.96 2.80 -4.18
CA VAL A 230 13.23 2.22 -5.31
C VAL A 230 12.37 3.28 -6.00
N SER A 231 12.26 3.19 -7.32
CA SER A 231 11.33 4.00 -8.12
C SER A 231 10.36 3.07 -8.85
N TRP A 232 9.13 3.53 -9.08
CA TRP A 232 8.14 2.83 -9.89
C TRP A 232 7.14 3.82 -10.48
N THR A 233 6.32 3.34 -11.41
CA THR A 233 5.18 4.06 -11.95
C THR A 233 3.92 3.28 -11.63
N LEU A 234 2.92 3.96 -11.07
CA LEU A 234 1.58 3.41 -10.86
C LEU A 234 0.72 3.75 -12.11
N PRO A 235 0.40 2.76 -12.97
CA PRO A 235 -0.29 3.00 -14.23
C PRO A 235 -1.81 2.89 -14.07
N HIS A 236 -2.55 3.02 -15.18
CA HIS A 236 -3.95 2.56 -15.21
C HIS A 236 -4.04 1.07 -14.84
N ALA A 237 -5.06 0.73 -14.05
CA ALA A 237 -5.30 -0.63 -13.60
C ALA A 237 -6.45 -1.30 -14.37
N ARG A 238 -6.55 -2.63 -14.23
CA ARG A 238 -7.57 -3.45 -14.89
C ARG A 238 -8.51 -4.07 -13.88
N SER A 239 -9.82 -3.90 -14.06
CA SER A 239 -10.79 -4.74 -13.36
C SER A 239 -10.81 -6.15 -13.96
N ILE A 240 -10.64 -7.15 -13.11
CA ILE A 240 -10.65 -8.58 -13.50
C ILE A 240 -11.87 -9.34 -12.97
N TRP A 241 -12.69 -8.68 -12.16
CA TRP A 241 -13.97 -9.17 -11.66
C TRP A 241 -14.86 -7.98 -11.29
N ASN A 242 -16.16 -8.06 -11.60
CA ASN A 242 -17.13 -7.00 -11.31
C ASN A 242 -18.43 -7.63 -10.78
N VAL A 243 -18.94 -7.10 -9.67
CA VAL A 243 -20.29 -7.34 -9.14
C VAL A 243 -20.86 -6.04 -8.58
#